data_AF-A0A183MV41-F1
#
_entry.id   AF-A0A183MV41-F1
#
_cell.length_a   1.000
_cell.length_b   1.000
_cell.length_c   1.000
_cell.angle_alpha   90.00
_cell.angle_beta   90.00
_cell.angle_gamma   90.00
#
_symmetry.space_group_name_H-M   'P 1'
#
loop_
_entity.id
_entity.type
_entity.pdbx_description
1 polymer ?
#
loop_
_entity_poly.entity_id
_entity_poly.type
_entity_poly.pdbx_seq_one_letter_code
_entity_poly.pdbx_strand_id
1 'polypeptide(L)'
;MSFWPDNIKAWFCYVEADLYEHDVNDTHAQFLEAVKALPREFNRYVTPIMFNSDVSEPYETLKRGDLTNRQRLDQLLNNIDLQYGSATDMLRRMRDVIGQRTFNDGLFRQPFSSKFLQQVRAVLVSFQNIALNELAASANRLLEIANATQNEITEICHTLNITSDFAMTENGHIPTLYYDD
;
A
#
# COMPACT_ATOMS: atom_id res chain seq x y z
N MET A 1 14.92 -15.26 -20.67
CA MET A 1 13.56 -14.99 -21.20
C MET A 1 13.17 -13.53 -20.96
N SER A 2 12.42 -12.89 -21.85
CA SER A 2 11.95 -11.50 -21.64
C SER A 2 10.67 -11.46 -20.81
N PHE A 3 10.52 -10.45 -19.95
CA PHE A 3 9.34 -10.25 -19.11
C PHE A 3 8.14 -9.69 -19.89
N TRP A 4 6.93 -10.20 -19.61
CA TRP A 4 5.67 -9.76 -20.25
C TRP A 4 4.74 -9.08 -19.24
N PRO A 5 4.79 -7.73 -19.09
CA PRO A 5 4.02 -7.00 -18.09
C PRO A 5 2.50 -7.08 -18.30
N ASP A 6 2.07 -7.22 -19.54
CA ASP A 6 0.68 -7.33 -19.99
C ASP A 6 0.06 -8.72 -19.72
N ASN A 7 0.88 -9.76 -19.54
CA ASN A 7 0.41 -11.09 -19.18
C ASN A 7 1.41 -11.86 -18.30
N ILE A 8 1.62 -11.36 -17.08
CA ILE A 8 2.57 -11.90 -16.10
C ILE A 8 2.27 -13.37 -15.76
N LYS A 9 0.98 -13.77 -15.74
CA LYS A 9 0.59 -15.17 -15.50
C LYS A 9 1.09 -16.10 -16.59
N ALA A 10 0.92 -15.73 -17.86
CA ALA A 10 1.44 -16.53 -18.96
C ALA A 10 2.97 -16.56 -18.95
N TRP A 11 3.62 -15.43 -18.60
CA TRP A 11 5.07 -15.38 -18.45
C TRP A 11 5.58 -16.39 -17.41
N PHE A 12 4.97 -16.48 -16.23
CA PHE A 12 5.32 -17.50 -15.24
C PHE A 12 5.15 -18.93 -15.76
N CYS A 13 4.07 -19.22 -16.50
CA CYS A 13 3.89 -20.55 -17.10
C CYS A 13 5.00 -20.91 -18.10
N TYR A 14 5.50 -19.92 -18.86
CA TYR A 14 6.61 -20.13 -19.80
C TYR A 14 7.96 -20.30 -19.08
N VAL A 15 8.21 -19.52 -18.03
CA VAL A 15 9.39 -19.68 -17.18
C VAL A 15 9.41 -21.07 -16.54
N GLU A 16 8.27 -21.58 -16.08
CA GLU A 16 8.15 -22.94 -15.53
C GLU A 16 8.44 -24.03 -16.55
N ALA A 17 7.96 -23.86 -17.78
CA ALA A 17 8.26 -24.80 -18.87
C ALA A 17 9.76 -24.82 -19.19
N ASP A 18 10.41 -23.65 -19.24
CA ASP A 18 11.85 -23.50 -19.49
C ASP A 18 12.68 -24.12 -18.34
N LEU A 19 12.30 -23.84 -17.08
CA LEU A 19 12.96 -24.42 -15.90
C LEU A 19 12.81 -25.95 -15.84
N TYR A 20 11.65 -26.47 -16.24
CA TYR A 20 11.39 -27.91 -16.33
C TYR A 20 12.26 -28.59 -17.40
N GLU A 21 12.44 -27.95 -18.57
CA GLU A 21 13.30 -28.46 -19.64
C GLU A 21 14.78 -28.51 -19.24
N HIS A 22 15.21 -27.61 -18.35
CA HIS A 22 16.57 -27.54 -17.82
C HIS A 22 16.80 -28.31 -16.50
N ASP A 23 15.85 -29.14 -16.06
CA ASP A 23 15.88 -29.95 -14.81
C ASP A 23 16.13 -29.13 -13.53
N VAL A 24 15.67 -27.86 -13.51
CA VAL A 24 15.81 -26.97 -12.34
C VAL A 24 14.65 -27.24 -11.37
N ASN A 25 14.86 -28.17 -10.45
CA ASN A 25 13.89 -28.53 -9.40
C ASN A 25 14.12 -27.79 -8.06
N ASP A 26 15.20 -27.03 -7.93
CA ASP A 26 15.50 -26.26 -6.71
C ASP A 26 14.68 -24.97 -6.66
N THR A 27 13.81 -24.83 -5.66
CA THR A 27 12.88 -23.70 -5.50
C THR A 27 13.60 -22.35 -5.40
N HIS A 28 14.81 -22.33 -4.86
CA HIS A 28 15.62 -21.12 -4.74
C HIS A 28 16.25 -20.73 -6.08
N ALA A 29 16.73 -21.69 -6.87
CA ALA A 29 17.19 -21.46 -8.24
C ALA A 29 16.06 -20.95 -9.14
N GLN A 30 14.87 -21.53 -9.05
CA GLN A 30 13.68 -21.06 -9.78
C GLN A 30 13.36 -19.59 -9.45
N PHE A 31 13.42 -19.22 -8.16
CA PHE A 31 13.26 -17.83 -7.72
C PHE A 31 14.32 -16.89 -8.30
N LEU A 32 15.60 -17.27 -8.25
CA LEU A 32 16.67 -16.44 -8.79
C LEU A 32 16.58 -16.24 -10.30
N GLU A 33 16.20 -17.29 -11.05
CA GLU A 33 16.00 -17.17 -12.50
C GLU A 33 14.82 -16.26 -12.86
N ALA A 34 13.70 -16.39 -12.14
CA ALA A 34 12.58 -15.46 -12.31
C ALA A 34 12.98 -14.02 -11.98
N VAL A 35 13.73 -13.80 -10.89
CA VAL A 35 14.22 -12.46 -10.51
C VAL A 35 15.19 -11.86 -11.52
N LYS A 36 16.09 -12.66 -12.12
CA LYS A 36 17.00 -12.18 -13.18
C LYS A 36 16.26 -11.65 -14.41
N ALA A 37 15.12 -12.27 -14.73
CA ALA A 37 14.31 -11.88 -15.87
C ALA A 37 13.36 -10.70 -15.57
N LEU A 38 13.20 -10.30 -14.30
CA LEU A 38 12.36 -9.16 -13.91
C LEU A 38 13.06 -7.81 -14.17
N PRO A 39 12.34 -6.80 -14.69
CA PRO A 39 12.84 -5.43 -14.74
C PRO A 39 13.15 -4.86 -13.34
N ARG A 40 14.15 -3.98 -13.24
CA ARG A 40 14.60 -3.37 -11.97
C ARG A 40 13.48 -2.65 -11.20
N GLU A 41 12.47 -2.17 -11.91
CA GLU A 41 11.29 -1.49 -11.34
C GLU A 41 10.51 -2.38 -10.36
N PHE A 42 10.61 -3.70 -10.51
CA PHE A 42 9.98 -4.69 -9.63
C PHE A 42 10.82 -5.05 -8.41
N ASN A 43 12.05 -4.55 -8.28
CA ASN A 43 12.94 -4.85 -7.15
C ASN A 43 12.31 -4.53 -5.80
N ARG A 44 11.51 -3.45 -5.72
CA ARG A 44 10.82 -3.08 -4.47
C ARG A 44 9.91 -4.19 -3.93
N TYR A 45 9.42 -5.07 -4.80
CA TYR A 45 8.53 -6.17 -4.47
C TYR A 45 9.30 -7.49 -4.25
N VAL A 46 10.49 -7.62 -4.85
CA VAL A 46 11.37 -8.79 -4.72
C VAL A 46 12.21 -8.72 -3.44
N THR A 47 12.72 -7.55 -3.07
CA THR A 47 13.60 -7.36 -1.89
C THR A 47 13.00 -7.94 -0.60
N PRO A 48 11.73 -7.69 -0.24
CA PRO A 48 11.15 -8.26 0.98
C PRO A 48 11.04 -9.80 0.93
N ILE A 49 10.87 -10.39 -0.26
CA ILE A 49 10.77 -11.85 -0.43
C ILE A 49 12.16 -12.49 -0.32
N MET A 50 13.19 -11.83 -0.83
CA MET A 50 14.56 -12.33 -0.87
C MET A 50 15.27 -12.29 0.49
N PHE A 51 14.92 -11.32 1.34
CA PHE A 51 15.57 -11.13 2.67
C PHE A 51 14.72 -11.59 3.85
N ASN A 52 13.49 -12.04 3.63
CA ASN A 52 12.63 -12.56 4.70
C ASN A 52 12.80 -14.08 4.82
N SER A 53 13.48 -14.52 5.87
CA SER A 53 13.77 -15.93 6.16
C SER A 53 12.53 -16.76 6.50
N ASP A 54 11.40 -16.13 6.82
CA ASP A 54 10.14 -16.83 7.14
C ASP A 54 9.37 -17.27 5.88
N VAL A 55 9.83 -16.88 4.69
CA VAL A 55 9.19 -17.26 3.42
C VAL A 55 9.69 -18.64 3.01
N SER A 56 8.92 -19.67 3.39
CA SER A 56 9.25 -21.07 3.06
C SER A 56 9.25 -21.37 1.56
N GLU A 57 8.54 -20.58 0.73
CA GLU A 57 8.44 -20.78 -0.71
C GLU A 57 8.57 -19.43 -1.46
N PRO A 58 9.80 -18.93 -1.67
CA PRO A 58 10.04 -17.61 -2.26
C PRO A 58 9.50 -17.49 -3.69
N TYR A 59 9.65 -18.55 -4.49
CA TYR A 59 9.13 -18.61 -5.86
C TYR A 59 7.60 -18.56 -5.91
N GLU A 60 6.92 -19.41 -5.12
CA GLU A 60 5.47 -19.38 -5.01
C GLU A 60 4.96 -18.06 -4.42
N THR A 61 5.72 -17.44 -3.51
CA THR A 61 5.40 -16.12 -2.97
C THR A 61 5.55 -15.02 -4.02
N LEU A 62 6.54 -15.12 -4.92
CA LEU A 62 6.69 -14.21 -6.05
C LEU A 62 5.56 -14.39 -7.09
N LYS A 63 5.13 -15.64 -7.30
CA LYS A 63 4.02 -16.00 -8.19
C LYS A 63 2.65 -15.61 -7.63
N ARG A 64 2.42 -15.80 -6.33
CA ARG A 64 1.19 -15.42 -5.59
C ARG A 64 1.17 -13.93 -5.25
N GLY A 65 2.33 -13.36 -4.97
CA GLY A 65 2.56 -11.95 -4.74
C GLY A 65 2.48 -11.22 -6.07
N ASP A 66 1.25 -11.08 -6.57
CA ASP A 66 0.92 -10.48 -7.85
C ASP A 66 1.67 -9.13 -8.02
N LEU A 67 2.78 -9.17 -8.76
CA LEU A 67 3.52 -7.97 -9.16
C LEU A 67 2.56 -6.99 -9.87
N THR A 68 1.58 -7.54 -10.61
CA THR A 68 0.43 -6.83 -11.18
C THR A 68 -0.45 -6.17 -10.13
N ASN A 69 -0.86 -6.88 -9.08
CA ASN A 69 -1.78 -6.33 -8.08
C ASN A 69 -1.07 -5.29 -7.22
N ARG A 70 0.20 -5.50 -6.86
CA ARG A 70 0.97 -4.49 -6.14
C ARG A 70 1.22 -3.25 -7.00
N GLN A 71 1.55 -3.40 -8.28
CA GLN A 71 1.70 -2.27 -9.20
C GLN A 71 0.38 -1.52 -9.42
N ARG A 72 -0.71 -2.24 -9.70
CA ARG A 72 -2.05 -1.65 -9.85
C ARG A 72 -2.54 -1.02 -8.55
N LEU A 73 -2.16 -1.61 -7.41
CA LEU A 73 -2.43 -1.02 -6.10
C LEU A 73 -1.63 0.26 -5.91
N ASP A 74 -0.33 0.27 -6.18
CA ASP A 74 0.50 1.47 -6.11
C ASP A 74 -0.09 2.59 -6.98
N GLN A 75 -0.50 2.27 -8.21
CA GLN A 75 -1.19 3.22 -9.10
C GLN A 75 -2.52 3.71 -8.50
N LEU A 76 -3.36 2.80 -8.01
CA LEU A 76 -4.62 3.13 -7.36
C LEU A 76 -4.38 4.04 -6.15
N LEU A 77 -3.46 3.66 -5.27
CA LEU A 77 -3.11 4.40 -4.06
C LEU A 77 -2.59 5.79 -4.42
N ASN A 78 -1.71 5.92 -5.41
CA ASN A 78 -1.20 7.23 -5.85
C ASN A 78 -2.27 8.12 -6.48
N ASN A 79 -3.32 7.54 -7.07
CA ASN A 79 -4.44 8.26 -7.68
C ASN A 79 -5.63 8.49 -6.73
N ILE A 80 -5.67 7.83 -5.57
CA ILE A 80 -6.71 8.06 -4.57
C ILE A 80 -6.35 9.32 -3.79
N ASP A 81 -7.12 10.38 -4.06
CA ASP A 81 -7.23 11.51 -3.15
C ASP A 81 -8.25 11.16 -2.05
N LEU A 82 -7.79 11.10 -0.80
CA LEU A 82 -8.66 10.85 0.35
C LEU A 82 -9.56 12.05 0.68
N GLN A 83 -9.34 13.23 0.05
CA GLN A 83 -10.19 14.40 0.29
C GLN A 83 -11.67 14.18 -0.09
N TYR A 84 -11.98 13.22 -0.96
CA TYR A 84 -13.33 13.04 -1.51
C TYR A 84 -13.96 11.65 -1.23
N GLY A 85 -13.33 10.79 -0.43
CA GLY A 85 -13.87 9.43 -0.19
C GLY A 85 -13.49 8.81 1.15
N SER A 86 -14.39 7.95 1.67
CA SER A 86 -14.18 7.26 2.94
C SER A 86 -13.08 6.18 2.85
N ALA A 87 -12.46 5.85 3.98
CA ALA A 87 -11.51 4.74 4.11
C ALA A 87 -12.13 3.40 3.67
N THR A 88 -13.43 3.21 3.93
CA THR A 88 -14.20 2.05 3.45
C THR A 88 -14.35 2.01 1.93
N ASP A 89 -14.55 3.16 1.29
CA ASP A 89 -14.61 3.26 -0.17
C ASP A 89 -13.25 3.04 -0.82
N MET A 90 -12.19 3.54 -0.20
CA MET A 90 -10.81 3.22 -0.60
C MET A 90 -10.56 1.71 -0.52
N LEU A 91 -10.90 1.07 0.60
CA LEU A 91 -10.71 -0.38 0.76
C LEU A 91 -11.49 -1.19 -0.29
N ARG A 92 -12.73 -0.78 -0.58
CA ARG A 92 -13.55 -1.40 -1.64
C ARG A 92 -12.87 -1.28 -3.01
N ARG A 93 -12.40 -0.08 -3.38
CA ARG A 93 -11.68 0.14 -4.65
C ARG A 93 -10.39 -0.68 -4.74
N MET A 94 -9.64 -0.81 -3.64
CA MET A 94 -8.46 -1.68 -3.58
C MET A 94 -8.84 -3.15 -3.84
N ARG A 95 -9.95 -3.61 -3.25
CA ARG A 95 -10.46 -4.97 -3.47
C ARG A 95 -10.95 -5.20 -4.90
N ASP A 96 -11.53 -4.19 -5.55
CA ASP A 96 -12.00 -4.29 -6.94
C ASP A 96 -10.83 -4.38 -7.94
N VAL A 97 -9.75 -3.62 -7.70
CA VAL A 97 -8.55 -3.64 -8.55
C VAL A 97 -7.77 -4.96 -8.46
N ILE A 98 -7.75 -5.56 -7.26
CA ILE A 98 -6.98 -6.78 -6.97
C ILE A 98 -7.83 -8.04 -7.19
N GLY A 99 -9.14 -7.94 -7.00
CA GLY A 99 -10.08 -9.05 -6.98
C GLY A 99 -10.24 -9.68 -5.59
N GLN A 100 -11.47 -10.06 -5.23
CA GLN A 100 -11.76 -10.57 -3.87
C GLN A 100 -11.00 -11.85 -3.49
N ARG A 101 -10.75 -12.76 -4.44
CA ARG A 101 -10.10 -14.06 -4.17
C ARG A 101 -8.60 -13.96 -3.88
N THR A 102 -7.94 -12.90 -4.35
CA THR A 102 -6.49 -12.65 -4.27
C THR A 102 -6.16 -11.58 -3.23
N PHE A 103 -7.17 -10.95 -2.65
CA PHE A 103 -7.01 -9.90 -1.67
C PHE A 103 -6.58 -10.48 -0.32
N ASN A 104 -5.34 -10.18 0.09
CA ASN A 104 -4.78 -10.58 1.39
C ASN A 104 -4.66 -9.36 2.31
N ASP A 105 -5.50 -9.32 3.33
CA ASP A 105 -5.58 -8.23 4.31
C ASP A 105 -4.20 -7.87 4.90
N GLY A 106 -3.37 -8.86 5.23
CA GLY A 106 -2.04 -8.64 5.82
C GLY A 106 -1.07 -7.92 4.88
N LEU A 107 -1.11 -8.26 3.58
CA LEU A 107 -0.26 -7.62 2.57
C LEU A 107 -0.70 -6.19 2.25
N PHE A 108 -2.00 -5.91 2.35
CA PHE A 108 -2.59 -4.63 1.98
C PHE A 108 -2.80 -3.67 3.15
N ARG A 109 -2.66 -4.13 4.40
CA ARG A 109 -2.81 -3.31 5.61
C ARG A 109 -1.86 -2.12 5.65
N GLN A 110 -0.57 -2.34 5.35
CA GLN A 110 0.41 -1.25 5.35
C GLN A 110 0.17 -0.24 4.22
N PRO A 111 0.02 -0.66 2.94
CA PRO A 111 -0.31 0.25 1.85
C PRO A 111 -1.62 1.02 2.09
N PHE A 112 -2.65 0.36 2.63
CA PHE A 112 -3.90 1.00 3.03
C PHE A 112 -3.66 2.09 4.09
N SER A 113 -2.91 1.74 5.14
CA SER A 113 -2.60 2.67 6.23
C SER A 113 -1.77 3.87 5.76
N SER A 114 -0.91 3.70 4.75
CA SER A 114 0.01 4.74 4.28
C SER A 114 -0.68 6.01 3.79
N LYS A 115 -1.94 5.91 3.35
CA LYS A 115 -2.70 7.06 2.82
C LYS A 115 -3.27 7.99 3.89
N PHE A 116 -3.38 7.52 5.14
CA PHE A 116 -3.92 8.38 6.17
C PHE A 116 -2.88 9.39 6.67
N LEU A 117 -3.34 10.45 7.31
CA LEU A 117 -2.49 11.43 7.96
C LEU A 117 -1.68 10.79 9.09
N GLN A 118 -0.55 11.38 9.47
CA GLN A 118 0.39 10.76 10.42
C GLN A 118 -0.25 10.42 11.77
N GLN A 119 -1.11 11.31 12.29
CA GLN A 119 -1.86 11.09 13.53
C GLN A 119 -2.84 9.91 13.43
N VAL A 120 -3.58 9.81 12.33
CA VAL A 120 -4.51 8.69 12.09
C VAL A 120 -3.71 7.39 11.91
N ARG A 121 -2.60 7.42 11.16
CA ARG A 121 -1.67 6.28 11.01
C ARG A 121 -1.14 5.78 12.35
N ALA A 122 -0.67 6.68 13.21
CA ALA A 122 -0.09 6.31 14.50
C ALA A 122 -1.09 5.51 15.36
N VAL A 123 -2.35 5.94 15.36
CA VAL A 123 -3.43 5.23 16.06
C VAL A 123 -3.78 3.92 15.33
N LEU A 124 -3.89 3.92 14.00
CA LEU A 124 -4.21 2.73 13.20
C LEU A 124 -3.17 1.60 13.32
N VAL A 125 -1.89 1.95 13.50
CA VAL A 125 -0.80 0.97 13.69
C VAL A 125 -0.99 0.14 14.97
N SER A 126 -1.64 0.69 16.00
CA SER A 126 -1.91 -0.04 17.25
C SER A 126 -2.91 -1.20 17.09
N PHE A 127 -3.78 -1.16 16.08
CA PHE A 127 -4.82 -2.17 15.85
C PHE A 127 -4.33 -3.38 15.04
N GLN A 128 -3.26 -4.04 15.47
CA GLN A 128 -2.57 -5.06 14.67
C GLN A 128 -3.41 -6.31 14.38
N ASN A 129 -4.41 -6.62 15.22
CA ASN A 129 -5.15 -7.89 15.18
C ASN A 129 -6.62 -7.75 14.73
N ILE A 130 -7.00 -6.64 14.10
CA ILE A 130 -8.37 -6.45 13.60
C ILE A 130 -8.45 -6.69 12.09
N ALA A 131 -9.64 -7.06 11.61
CA ALA A 131 -9.88 -7.26 10.19
C ALA A 131 -9.72 -5.94 9.42
N LEU A 132 -9.30 -5.98 8.15
CA LEU A 132 -9.04 -4.75 7.39
C LEU A 132 -10.32 -3.92 7.17
N ASN A 133 -11.49 -4.57 7.12
CA ASN A 133 -12.79 -3.89 7.09
C ASN A 133 -13.06 -3.07 8.38
N GLU A 134 -12.72 -3.63 9.54
CA GLU A 134 -12.87 -2.95 10.83
C GLU A 134 -11.85 -1.82 10.97
N LEU A 135 -10.62 -2.03 10.47
CA LEU A 135 -9.60 -0.99 10.41
C LEU A 135 -10.06 0.20 9.55
N ALA A 136 -10.71 -0.05 8.42
CA ALA A 136 -11.28 1.00 7.57
C ALA A 136 -12.43 1.75 8.27
N ALA A 137 -13.30 1.06 9.00
CA ALA A 137 -14.36 1.70 9.78
C ALA A 137 -13.77 2.59 10.90
N SER A 138 -12.72 2.12 11.59
CA SER A 138 -12.00 2.90 12.59
C SER A 138 -11.29 4.11 11.98
N ALA A 139 -10.69 3.95 10.79
CA ALA A 139 -10.06 5.05 10.06
C ALA A 139 -11.07 6.15 9.70
N ASN A 140 -12.29 5.79 9.27
CA ASN A 140 -13.37 6.77 9.02
C ASN A 140 -13.68 7.60 10.27
N ARG A 141 -13.83 6.95 11.43
CA ARG A 141 -14.13 7.64 12.69
C ARG A 141 -12.98 8.58 13.10
N LEU A 142 -11.74 8.15 12.93
CA LEU A 142 -10.57 8.97 13.23
C LEU A 142 -10.42 10.16 12.27
N LEU A 143 -10.73 9.96 10.98
CA LEU A 143 -10.77 11.04 9.99
C LEU A 143 -11.87 12.06 10.31
N GLU A 144 -13.05 11.60 10.74
CA GLU A 144 -14.15 12.46 11.16
C GLU A 144 -13.75 13.33 12.36
N ILE A 145 -13.12 12.73 13.38
CA ILE A 145 -12.59 13.47 14.53
C ILE A 145 -11.54 14.49 14.10
N ALA A 146 -10.57 14.08 13.26
CA ALA A 146 -9.51 14.98 12.80
C ALA A 146 -10.07 16.17 12.00
N ASN A 147 -11.06 15.93 11.14
CA ASN A 147 -11.70 16.99 10.35
C ASN A 147 -12.53 17.93 11.25
N ALA A 148 -13.23 17.40 12.25
CA ALA A 148 -13.97 18.23 13.21
C ALA A 148 -13.04 19.15 13.99
N THR A 149 -11.93 18.62 14.52
CA THR A 149 -10.91 19.42 15.21
C THR A 149 -10.29 20.47 14.29
N GLN A 150 -10.04 20.13 13.03
CA GLN A 150 -9.52 21.09 12.05
C GLN A 150 -10.50 22.24 11.80
N ASN A 151 -11.79 21.95 11.68
CA ASN A 151 -12.82 22.97 11.50
C ASN A 151 -12.90 23.91 12.70
N GLU A 152 -12.89 23.37 13.92
CA GLU A 152 -12.87 24.17 15.17
C GLU A 152 -11.63 25.06 15.25
N ILE A 153 -10.43 24.53 14.95
CA ILE A 153 -9.19 25.32 14.93
C ILE A 153 -9.27 26.43 13.88
N THR A 154 -9.79 26.12 12.69
CA THR A 154 -9.94 27.11 11.60
C THR A 154 -10.89 28.23 11.99
N GLU A 155 -12.01 27.91 12.64
CA GLU A 155 -12.97 28.89 13.15
C GLU A 155 -12.38 29.79 14.24
N ILE A 156 -11.60 29.22 15.17
CA ILE A 156 -10.88 29.97 16.20
C ILE A 156 -9.84 30.89 15.56
N CYS A 157 -9.04 30.40 14.61
CA CYS A 157 -8.02 31.18 13.93
C CYS A 157 -8.62 32.35 13.14
N HIS A 158 -9.72 32.12 12.43
CA HIS A 158 -10.47 33.18 11.74
C HIS A 158 -11.01 34.23 12.73
N THR A 159 -11.53 33.79 13.89
CA THR A 159 -12.03 34.69 14.94
C THR A 159 -10.92 35.53 15.58
N LEU A 160 -9.71 34.97 15.69
CA LEU A 160 -8.54 35.63 16.26
C LEU A 160 -7.71 36.40 15.23
N ASN A 161 -8.09 36.38 13.94
CA ASN A 161 -7.34 36.96 12.82
C ASN A 161 -5.88 36.45 12.76
N ILE A 162 -5.68 35.18 13.12
CA ILE A 162 -4.39 34.49 13.07
C ILE A 162 -4.43 33.57 11.85
N THR A 163 -3.46 33.72 10.95
CA THR A 163 -3.27 32.76 9.86
C THR A 163 -2.69 31.47 10.45
N SER A 164 -3.50 30.41 10.58
CA SER A 164 -2.98 29.08 10.90
C SER A 164 -2.58 28.37 9.61
N ASP A 165 -1.28 28.18 9.42
CA ASP A 165 -0.78 27.17 8.50
C ASP A 165 -0.88 25.79 9.17
N PHE A 166 -2.12 25.38 9.45
CA PHE A 166 -2.45 23.98 9.72
C PHE A 166 -2.72 23.29 8.37
N ALA A 167 -1.96 23.62 7.32
CA ALA A 167 -1.90 22.75 6.17
C ALA A 167 -1.32 21.43 6.69
N MET A 168 -2.16 20.40 6.70
CA MET A 168 -1.74 19.01 6.88
C MET A 168 -0.88 18.60 5.68
N THR A 169 0.28 19.22 5.55
CA THR A 169 1.26 18.86 4.56
C THR A 169 1.87 17.54 4.98
N GLU A 170 2.08 16.68 4.00
CA GLU A 170 2.57 15.30 4.10
C GLU A 170 3.90 15.14 4.88
N ASN A 171 4.53 16.25 5.29
CA ASN A 171 5.92 16.35 5.71
C ASN A 171 6.09 16.95 7.12
N GLY A 172 5.40 16.41 8.14
CA GLY A 172 5.83 16.47 9.55
C GLY A 172 6.25 17.84 10.12
N HIS A 173 5.75 18.96 9.59
CA HIS A 173 6.12 20.28 10.08
C HIS A 173 5.23 20.64 11.28
N ILE A 174 5.86 21.14 12.34
CA ILE A 174 5.14 21.65 13.52
C ILE A 174 4.42 22.94 13.08
N PRO A 175 3.11 23.08 13.30
CA PRO A 175 2.38 24.30 12.97
C PRO A 175 3.01 25.49 13.68
N THR A 176 3.46 26.47 12.92
CA THR A 176 4.01 27.73 13.44
C THR A 176 2.93 28.79 13.33
N LEU A 177 2.57 29.40 14.46
CA LEU A 177 1.61 30.50 14.51
C LEU A 177 2.33 31.78 14.07
N TYR A 178 1.87 32.37 12.97
CA TYR A 178 2.30 33.69 12.52
C TYR A 178 1.22 34.72 12.92
N TYR A 179 1.65 35.83 13.52
CA TYR A 179 0.80 37.00 13.73
C TYR A 179 0.86 37.86 12.47
N ASP A 180 -0.31 38.25 11.94
CA ASP A 180 -0.41 39.31 10.93
C ASP A 180 -0.36 40.66 11.68
N ASP A 181 0.70 41.44 11.42
CA ASP A 181 0.83 42.86 11.84
C ASP A 181 -0.10 43.78 11.01
#